data_AF-A0A2B3LLW1-F1
#
_entry.id   AF-A0A2B3LLW1-F1
#
_cell.length_a   1.000
_cell.length_b   1.000
_cell.length_c   1.000
_cell.angle_alpha   90.00
_cell.angle_beta   90.00
_cell.angle_gamma   90.00
#
_symmetry.space_group_name_H-M   'P 1'
#
loop_
_entity.id
_entity.type
_entity.pdbx_description
1 polymer ?
#
loop_
_entity_poly.entity_id
_entity_poly.type
_entity_poly.pdbx_seq_one_letter_code
_entity_poly.pdbx_strand_id
1 'polypeptide(L)'
;MAKRIDVSIKQHQLKLYDGAKLVKTYPIAVGKMITPTPTGKFKIINKDTTPPAVFGPLWMGLSKPTYGIHGTNDPASIGRDMSHGCVRMDNEDILELSSAVPIGTPVYIHK
;
A
#
# COMPACT_ATOMS: atom_id res chain seq x y z
N MET A 1 -4.55 8.83 18.06
CA MET A 1 -5.72 9.39 17.35
C MET A 1 -6.09 8.38 16.26
N ALA A 2 -6.96 8.70 15.29
CA ALA A 2 -7.26 7.77 14.20
C ALA A 2 -6.12 7.78 13.17
N LYS A 3 -5.58 6.60 12.84
CA LYS A 3 -4.56 6.43 11.80
C LYS A 3 -5.18 6.54 10.40
N ARG A 4 -4.42 7.07 9.43
CA ARG A 4 -4.79 7.07 8.01
C ARG A 4 -3.57 6.83 7.12
N ILE A 5 -3.82 6.22 5.98
CA ILE A 5 -2.83 6.02 4.91
C ILE A 5 -3.16 6.96 3.76
N ASP A 6 -2.14 7.61 3.22
CA ASP A 6 -2.22 8.50 2.07
C ASP A 6 -1.21 8.04 1.02
N VAL A 7 -1.65 7.84 -0.22
CA VAL A 7 -0.86 7.27 -1.31
C VAL A 7 -0.84 8.26 -2.47
N SER A 8 0.36 8.70 -2.82
CA SER A 8 0.62 9.52 -4.01
C SER A 8 1.24 8.66 -5.10
N ILE A 9 0.51 8.51 -6.21
CA ILE A 9 0.94 7.74 -7.38
C ILE A 9 2.12 8.43 -8.08
N LYS A 10 2.07 9.75 -8.28
CA LYS A 10 3.13 10.52 -8.95
C LYS A 10 4.42 10.60 -8.14
N GLN A 11 4.33 10.58 -6.81
CA GLN A 11 5.50 10.64 -5.95
C GLN A 11 6.05 9.26 -5.59
N HIS A 12 5.36 8.18 -5.98
CA HIS A 12 5.69 6.81 -5.56
C HIS A 12 5.85 6.70 -4.04
N GLN A 13 4.92 7.32 -3.30
CA GLN A 13 4.98 7.39 -1.85
C GLN A 13 3.69 6.96 -1.17
N LEU A 14 3.84 6.24 -0.06
CA LEU A 14 2.81 5.99 0.93
C LEU A 14 3.18 6.69 2.24
N LYS A 15 2.27 7.50 2.76
CA LYS A 15 2.43 8.26 4.01
C LYS A 15 1.47 7.74 5.06
N LEU A 16 2.01 7.40 6.23
CA LEU A 16 1.24 7.03 7.40
C LEU A 16 1.06 8.25 8.30
N TYR A 17 -0.18 8.56 8.65
CA TYR A 17 -0.52 9.62 9.61
C TYR A 17 -1.19 9.06 10.86
N ASP A 18 -0.97 9.72 12.00
CA ASP A 18 -1.76 9.58 13.23
C ASP A 18 -2.35 10.95 13.57
N GLY A 19 -3.66 11.11 13.33
CA GLY A 19 -4.32 12.41 13.38
C GLY A 19 -3.76 13.36 12.31
N ALA A 20 -3.14 14.47 12.73
CA ALA A 20 -2.50 15.44 11.84
C ALA A 20 -0.99 15.18 11.65
N LYS A 21 -0.39 14.31 12.47
CA LYS A 21 1.06 14.09 12.46
C LYS A 21 1.43 13.06 11.39
N LEU A 22 2.36 13.43 10.51
CA LEU A 22 3.04 12.47 9.63
C LEU A 22 3.94 11.58 10.50
N VAL A 23 3.70 10.28 10.47
CA VAL A 23 4.45 9.27 11.23
C VAL A 23 5.64 8.78 10.41
N LYS A 24 5.39 8.36 9.17
CA LYS A 24 6.42 7.83 8.28
C LYS A 24 6.00 7.96 6.81
N THR A 25 7.00 8.00 5.93
CA THR A 25 6.85 7.93 4.49
C THR A 25 7.60 6.71 3.98
N TYR A 26 6.97 5.95 3.10
CA TYR A 26 7.49 4.72 2.51
C TYR A 26 7.56 4.88 0.98
N PRO A 27 8.64 4.43 0.33
CA PRO A 27 8.67 4.30 -1.12
C PRO A 27 7.75 3.15 -1.57
N ILE A 28 7.06 3.32 -2.69
CA ILE A 28 6.13 2.30 -3.21
C ILE A 28 6.27 2.11 -4.71
N ALA A 29 5.91 0.93 -5.21
CA ALA A 29 5.60 0.74 -6.62
C ALA A 29 4.08 0.86 -6.85
N VAL A 30 3.70 1.42 -7.99
CA VAL A 30 2.30 1.61 -8.38
C VAL A 30 2.03 1.00 -9.75
N GLY A 31 0.76 1.02 -10.15
CA GLY A 31 0.30 0.46 -11.41
C GLY A 31 0.91 1.14 -12.62
N LYS A 32 1.24 0.35 -13.65
CA LYS A 32 1.61 0.85 -14.98
C LYS A 32 0.55 1.82 -15.52
N MET A 33 0.93 2.68 -16.46
CA MET A 33 -0.01 3.59 -17.15
C MET A 33 -1.24 2.88 -17.74
N ILE A 34 -1.06 1.66 -18.25
CA ILE A 34 -2.13 0.83 -18.84
C ILE A 34 -2.96 0.05 -17.80
N THR A 35 -2.46 -0.09 -16.57
CA THR A 35 -3.13 -0.74 -15.43
C THR A 35 -2.95 0.11 -14.18
N PRO A 36 -3.52 1.34 -14.16
CA PRO A 36 -3.18 2.34 -13.17
C PRO A 36 -3.71 1.95 -11.79
N THR A 37 -2.99 2.35 -10.75
CA THR A 37 -3.51 2.27 -9.38
C THR A 37 -4.77 3.15 -9.26
N PRO A 38 -5.88 2.62 -8.73
CA PRO A 38 -7.12 3.37 -8.67
C PRO A 38 -7.07 4.46 -7.62
N THR A 39 -7.46 5.67 -8.02
CA THR A 39 -7.61 6.80 -7.10
C THR A 39 -8.95 6.74 -6.39
N GLY A 40 -9.01 7.22 -5.14
CA GLY A 40 -10.24 7.27 -4.36
C GLY A 40 -10.02 7.10 -2.87
N LYS A 41 -11.13 6.91 -2.16
CA LYS A 41 -11.15 6.61 -0.72
C LYS A 41 -11.44 5.12 -0.53
N PHE A 42 -10.55 4.43 0.15
CA PHE A 42 -10.66 3.01 0.46
C PHE A 42 -10.43 2.79 1.96
N LYS A 43 -10.52 1.54 2.37
CA LYS A 43 -10.16 1.08 3.72
C LYS A 43 -9.41 -0.24 3.65
N ILE A 44 -8.57 -0.52 4.64
CA ILE A 44 -8.03 -1.87 4.84
C ILE A 44 -9.17 -2.78 5.29
N ILE A 45 -9.44 -3.87 4.57
CA ILE A 45 -10.54 -4.79 4.88
C ILE A 45 -10.07 -6.13 5.47
N ASN A 46 -8.85 -6.56 5.14
CA ASN A 46 -8.25 -7.77 5.66
C ASN A 46 -6.73 -7.71 5.57
N LYS A 47 -6.07 -8.64 6.26
CA LYS A 47 -4.63 -8.86 6.20
C LYS A 47 -4.36 -10.36 6.11
N ASP A 48 -3.47 -10.75 5.22
CA ASP A 48 -3.07 -12.14 5.01
C ASP A 48 -1.55 -12.23 5.17
N THR A 49 -1.11 -13.06 6.12
CA THR A 49 0.29 -13.33 6.46
C THR A 49 0.85 -14.55 5.72
N THR A 50 0.03 -15.22 4.92
CA THR A 50 0.40 -16.37 4.09
C THR A 50 0.00 -16.17 2.63
N PRO A 51 0.28 -14.99 2.02
CA PRO A 51 -0.12 -14.76 0.65
C PRO A 51 0.78 -15.56 -0.32
N PRO A 52 0.36 -15.71 -1.60
CA PRO A 52 1.26 -16.16 -2.65
C PRO A 52 2.59 -15.40 -2.65
N ALA A 53 3.70 -16.10 -2.90
CA ALA A 53 5.07 -15.56 -2.77
C ALA A 53 5.33 -14.25 -3.54
N VAL A 54 4.61 -14.01 -4.64
CA VAL A 54 4.68 -12.77 -5.44
C VAL A 54 4.29 -11.50 -4.67
N PHE A 55 3.53 -11.65 -3.59
CA PHE A 55 3.08 -10.56 -2.72
C PHE A 55 4.01 -10.33 -1.52
N GLY A 56 5.14 -11.06 -1.44
CA GLY A 56 6.06 -10.98 -0.32
C GLY A 56 5.44 -11.57 0.97
N PRO A 57 5.81 -11.05 2.15
CA PRO A 57 5.42 -11.65 3.44
C PRO A 57 3.99 -11.31 3.86
N LEU A 58 3.34 -10.33 3.23
CA LEU A 58 2.04 -9.84 3.66
C LEU A 58 1.24 -9.19 2.54
N TRP A 59 -0.07 -9.46 2.54
CA TRP A 59 -1.07 -8.77 1.76
C TRP A 59 -2.06 -8.02 2.66
N MET A 60 -2.32 -6.75 2.37
CA MET A 60 -3.40 -5.96 2.97
C MET A 60 -4.43 -5.60 1.90
N GLY A 61 -5.63 -6.18 1.98
CA GLY A 61 -6.68 -5.92 1.01
C GLY A 61 -7.33 -4.55 1.22
N LEU A 62 -7.65 -3.88 0.11
CA LEU A 62 -8.42 -2.65 0.09
C LEU A 62 -9.91 -2.95 -0.07
N SER A 63 -10.77 -2.00 0.32
CA SER A 63 -12.22 -2.03 0.06
C SER A 63 -12.58 -1.85 -1.43
N LYS A 64 -11.72 -2.34 -2.32
CA LYS A 64 -11.92 -2.47 -3.75
C LYS A 64 -11.51 -3.90 -4.12
N PRO A 65 -12.43 -4.72 -4.67
CA PRO A 65 -12.13 -6.10 -5.04
C PRO A 65 -10.86 -6.19 -5.90
N THR A 66 -9.99 -7.16 -5.59
CA THR A 66 -8.71 -7.45 -6.26
C THR A 66 -7.55 -6.46 -6.05
N TYR A 67 -7.74 -5.36 -5.30
CA TYR A 67 -6.66 -4.40 -5.02
C TYR A 67 -6.18 -4.48 -3.57
N GLY A 68 -4.88 -4.28 -3.38
CA GLY A 68 -4.24 -4.34 -2.08
C GLY A 68 -2.94 -3.55 -2.01
N ILE A 69 -2.43 -3.45 -0.78
CA ILE A 69 -1.07 -3.01 -0.46
C ILE A 69 -0.32 -4.26 0.00
N HIS A 70 0.80 -4.58 -0.63
CA HIS A 70 1.53 -5.82 -0.34
C HIS A 70 3.04 -5.64 -0.48
N GLY A 71 3.80 -6.62 0.01
CA GLY A 71 5.26 -6.68 -0.18
C GLY A 71 5.63 -7.02 -1.63
N THR A 72 6.83 -7.54 -1.88
CA THR A 72 7.19 -8.01 -3.22
C THR A 72 8.31 -9.04 -3.19
N ASN A 73 8.34 -9.91 -4.19
CA ASN A 73 9.50 -10.75 -4.51
C ASN A 73 10.45 -10.09 -5.53
N ASP A 74 10.14 -8.87 -5.97
CA ASP A 74 10.96 -8.07 -6.89
C ASP A 74 11.25 -6.69 -6.29
N PRO A 75 12.24 -6.57 -5.39
CA PRO A 75 12.58 -5.31 -4.72
C PRO A 75 12.98 -4.20 -5.69
N ALA A 76 13.52 -4.55 -6.87
CA ALA A 76 13.89 -3.58 -7.90
C ALA A 76 12.67 -2.87 -8.53
N SER A 77 11.45 -3.36 -8.27
CA SER A 77 10.21 -2.71 -8.71
C SER A 77 9.78 -1.51 -7.86
N ILE A 78 10.31 -1.37 -6.64
CA ILE A 78 9.96 -0.26 -5.73
C ILE A 78 10.40 1.09 -6.32
N GLY A 79 9.52 2.09 -6.22
CA GLY A 79 9.73 3.41 -6.83
C GLY A 79 9.45 3.49 -8.34
N ARG A 80 8.80 2.48 -8.92
CA ARG A 80 8.51 2.40 -10.37
C ARG A 80 7.03 2.09 -10.66
N ASP A 81 6.61 2.41 -11.88
CA ASP A 81 5.29 2.05 -12.43
C ASP A 81 5.31 0.63 -13.00
N MET A 82 5.39 -0.38 -12.13
CA MET A 82 5.64 -1.77 -12.54
C MET A 82 4.54 -2.76 -12.12
N SER A 83 3.54 -2.31 -11.36
CA SER A 83 2.47 -3.18 -10.87
C SER A 83 1.27 -3.25 -11.84
N HIS A 84 0.35 -4.17 -11.57
CA HIS A 84 -0.95 -4.27 -12.26
C HIS A 84 -2.06 -3.48 -11.56
N GLY A 85 -1.69 -2.48 -10.74
CA GLY A 85 -2.61 -1.59 -10.03
C GLY A 85 -2.53 -1.67 -8.51
N CYS A 86 -2.00 -2.75 -7.93
CA CYS A 86 -1.72 -2.84 -6.50
C CYS A 86 -0.55 -1.94 -6.08
N VAL A 87 -0.54 -1.55 -4.81
CA VAL A 87 0.60 -0.82 -4.22
C VAL A 87 1.61 -1.85 -3.69
N ARG A 88 2.83 -1.83 -4.21
CA ARG A 88 3.93 -2.67 -3.70
C ARG A 88 4.80 -1.88 -2.74
N MET A 89 5.26 -2.53 -1.68
CA MET A 89 6.18 -2.00 -0.69
C MET A 89 7.36 -2.94 -0.53
N ASP A 90 8.45 -2.44 0.04
CA ASP A 90 9.50 -3.31 0.59
C ASP A 90 8.93 -4.21 1.69
N ASN A 91 9.51 -5.40 1.81
CA ASN A 91 9.00 -6.46 2.68
C ASN A 91 9.07 -6.07 4.17
N GLU A 92 10.07 -5.30 4.57
CA GLU A 92 10.17 -4.77 5.94
C GLU A 92 9.14 -3.68 6.18
N ASP A 93 8.95 -2.78 5.22
CA ASP A 93 8.01 -1.67 5.30
C ASP A 93 6.55 -2.14 5.38
N ILE A 94 6.16 -3.17 4.63
CA ILE A 94 4.78 -3.71 4.70
C ILE A 94 4.49 -4.35 6.06
N LEU A 95 5.47 -5.02 6.66
CA LEU A 95 5.33 -5.65 7.98
C LEU A 95 5.22 -4.58 9.08
N GLU A 96 6.01 -3.52 8.98
CA GLU A 96 5.93 -2.37 9.88
C GLU A 96 4.57 -1.66 9.74
N LEU A 97 4.18 -1.32 8.51
CA LEU A 97 2.90 -0.65 8.24
C LEU A 97 1.73 -1.47 8.77
N SER A 98 1.73 -2.78 8.50
CA SER A 98 0.69 -3.70 8.97
C SER A 98 0.61 -3.75 10.50
N SER A 99 1.74 -3.75 11.19
CA SER A 99 1.76 -3.71 12.65
C SER A 99 1.21 -2.39 13.20
N ALA A 100 1.39 -1.29 12.45
CA ALA A 100 0.91 0.02 12.85
C ALA A 100 -0.60 0.23 12.60
N VAL A 101 -1.19 -0.30 11.54
CA VAL A 101 -2.56 0.08 11.13
C VAL A 101 -3.60 -1.03 11.37
N PRO A 102 -4.71 -0.80 12.08
CA PRO A 102 -5.77 -1.80 12.22
C PRO A 102 -6.59 -1.98 10.94
N ILE A 103 -7.35 -3.08 10.85
CA ILE A 103 -8.42 -3.23 9.84
C ILE A 103 -9.43 -2.08 10.02
N GLY A 104 -9.95 -1.56 8.91
CA GLY A 104 -10.81 -0.38 8.86
C GLY A 104 -10.05 0.93 8.70
N THR A 105 -8.72 0.93 8.77
CA THR A 105 -7.90 2.14 8.53
C THR A 105 -8.21 2.73 7.15
N PRO A 106 -8.55 4.02 7.06
CA PRO A 106 -8.81 4.68 5.79
C PRO A 106 -7.53 4.82 4.97
N VAL A 107 -7.67 4.58 3.67
CA VAL A 107 -6.62 4.68 2.66
C VAL A 107 -7.08 5.66 1.59
N TYR A 108 -6.33 6.74 1.40
CA TYR A 108 -6.58 7.75 0.37
C TYR A 108 -5.56 7.56 -0.74
N ILE A 109 -6.03 7.35 -1.97
CA ILE A 109 -5.14 7.21 -3.13
C ILE A 109 -5.42 8.34 -4.11
N HIS A 110 -4.38 9.08 -4.45
CA HIS A 110 -4.45 10.21 -5.37
C HIS A 110 -3.26 10.20 -6.34
N LYS A 111 -3.37 11.01 -7.39
CA LYS A 111 -2.26 11.24 -8.31
C LYS A 111 -1.13 11.94 -7.57
#